data_AF-A0A2R6A6N5-F1
#
_entry.id   AF-A0A2R6A6N5-F1
#
_cell.length_a   1.000
_cell.length_b   1.000
_cell.length_c   1.000
_cell.angle_alpha   90.00
_cell.angle_beta   90.00
_cell.angle_gamma   90.00
#
_symmetry.space_group_name_H-M   'P 1'
#
loop_
_entity.id
_entity.type
_entity.pdbx_description
1 polymer ?
#
loop_
_entity_poly.entity_id
_entity_poly.type
_entity_poly.pdbx_seq_one_letter_code
_entity_poly.pdbx_strand_id
1 'polypeptide(L)'
;MSEKSSDAKTLEEACKDLIEVLEGRMKNSKDQREKKGQLSKTNLRKILEIVNDTKDLRNALLQIAYLISRNEGWGDELGELYSKLEKRKDTNSLSEYLKVVVMGYYVYEKLEEAGLDALNGLRKICGG
;
A
#
# COMPACT_ATOMS: atom_id res chain seq x y z
N MET A 1 -26.12 13.30 -7.37
CA MET A 1 -25.26 12.73 -8.44
C MET A 1 -23.83 13.21 -8.22
N SER A 2 -22.96 12.44 -7.53
CA SER A 2 -21.48 12.63 -7.62
C SER A 2 -20.60 11.58 -6.89
N GLU A 3 -21.13 10.49 -6.33
CA GLU A 3 -20.30 9.54 -5.55
C GLU A 3 -19.42 8.63 -6.42
N LYS A 4 -19.92 8.18 -7.59
CA LYS A 4 -19.17 7.29 -8.51
C LYS A 4 -17.83 7.85 -9.01
N SER A 5 -17.65 9.18 -8.99
CA SER A 5 -16.42 9.83 -9.47
C SER A 5 -15.29 9.83 -8.44
N SER A 6 -15.61 9.78 -7.15
CA SER A 6 -14.62 9.85 -6.07
C SER A 6 -13.97 8.48 -5.87
N ASP A 7 -14.80 7.44 -5.82
CA ASP A 7 -14.35 6.07 -5.52
C ASP A 7 -13.46 5.50 -6.64
N ALA A 8 -13.83 5.75 -7.89
CA ALA A 8 -13.03 5.37 -9.06
C ALA A 8 -11.65 6.07 -9.05
N LYS A 9 -11.60 7.33 -8.62
CA LYS A 9 -10.35 8.10 -8.52
C LYS A 9 -9.46 7.59 -7.39
N THR A 10 -10.03 7.29 -6.22
CA THR A 10 -9.32 6.68 -5.09
C THR A 10 -8.74 5.32 -5.48
N LEU A 11 -9.53 4.51 -6.20
CA LEU A 11 -9.09 3.21 -6.71
C LEU A 11 -7.92 3.35 -7.66
N GLU A 12 -8.04 4.21 -8.67
CA GLU A 12 -6.99 4.43 -9.67
C GLU A 12 -5.69 4.96 -9.02
N GLU A 13 -5.81 5.91 -8.10
CA GLU A 13 -4.67 6.47 -7.37
C GLU A 13 -3.99 5.42 -6.48
N ALA A 14 -4.75 4.68 -5.68
CA ALA A 14 -4.21 3.64 -4.81
C ALA A 14 -3.53 2.51 -5.60
N CYS A 15 -4.12 2.11 -6.73
CA CYS A 15 -3.54 1.15 -7.65
C CYS A 15 -2.19 1.63 -8.22
N LYS A 16 -2.14 2.88 -8.70
CA LYS A 16 -0.92 3.49 -9.26
C LYS A 16 0.18 3.59 -8.21
N ASP A 17 -0.14 4.09 -7.02
CA ASP A 17 0.82 4.21 -5.92
C ASP A 17 1.37 2.84 -5.51
N LEU A 18 0.52 1.81 -5.41
CA LEU A 18 0.98 0.45 -5.10
C LEU A 18 1.95 -0.08 -6.17
N ILE A 19 1.64 0.12 -7.45
CA ILE A 19 2.51 -0.28 -8.56
C ILE A 19 3.87 0.43 -8.47
N GLU A 20 3.88 1.73 -8.17
CA GLU A 20 5.11 2.52 -7.99
C GLU A 20 5.99 1.95 -6.87
N VAL A 21 5.41 1.66 -5.71
CA VAL A 21 6.13 1.07 -4.57
C VAL A 21 6.69 -0.32 -4.92
N LEU A 22 5.91 -1.16 -5.60
CA LEU A 22 6.36 -2.49 -6.03
C LEU A 22 7.42 -2.44 -7.15
N GLU A 23 7.42 -1.41 -7.98
CA GLU A 23 8.51 -1.16 -8.94
C GLU A 23 9.81 -0.75 -8.26
N GLY A 24 9.71 0.08 -7.21
CA GLY A 24 10.82 0.43 -6.34
C GLY A 24 11.50 -0.81 -5.76
N ARG A 25 10.69 -1.77 -5.27
CA ARG A 25 11.17 -3.08 -4.80
C ARG A 25 12.02 -3.79 -5.85
N MET A 26 11.52 -3.93 -7.08
CA MET A 26 12.24 -4.67 -8.13
C MET A 26 13.58 -4.02 -8.48
N LYS A 27 13.65 -2.68 -8.48
CA LYS A 27 14.89 -1.94 -8.72
C LYS A 27 15.91 -2.16 -7.60
N ASN A 28 15.47 -2.14 -6.34
CA ASN A 28 16.32 -2.28 -5.17
C ASN A 28 16.71 -3.76 -4.88
N SER A 29 15.92 -4.73 -5.34
CA SER A 29 16.19 -6.17 -5.15
C SER A 29 17.47 -6.68 -5.83
N LYS A 30 18.08 -5.88 -6.72
CA LYS A 30 19.38 -6.18 -7.33
C LYS A 30 20.54 -6.07 -6.32
N ASP A 31 20.35 -5.35 -5.22
CA ASP A 31 21.27 -5.33 -4.08
C ASP A 31 20.78 -6.36 -3.04
N GLN A 32 21.39 -7.54 -3.01
CA GLN A 32 21.03 -8.65 -2.12
C GLN A 32 21.24 -8.32 -0.63
N ARG A 33 20.32 -7.58 -0.02
CA ARG A 33 20.14 -7.56 1.44
C ARG A 33 18.72 -7.99 1.77
N GLU A 34 18.62 -8.71 2.88
CA GLU A 34 17.49 -9.51 3.37
C GLU A 34 16.10 -8.90 3.14
N LYS A 35 15.06 -9.75 3.00
CA LYS A 35 13.63 -9.39 2.86
C LYS A 35 13.05 -8.52 4.01
N LYS A 36 13.87 -8.07 4.96
CA LYS A 36 13.45 -7.19 6.05
C LYS A 36 13.03 -5.86 5.46
N GLY A 37 11.78 -5.47 5.69
CA GLY A 37 11.26 -4.19 5.20
C GLY A 37 10.28 -4.22 4.06
N GLN A 38 10.15 -5.35 3.38
CA GLN A 38 9.24 -5.47 2.27
C GLN A 38 7.78 -5.35 2.73
N LEU A 39 6.95 -4.70 1.91
CA LEU A 39 5.50 -4.83 2.03
C LEU A 39 5.13 -6.30 2.09
N SER A 40 4.22 -6.63 3.01
CA SER A 40 3.64 -7.96 3.18
C SER A 40 2.18 -7.82 3.55
N LYS A 41 1.38 -8.88 3.29
CA LYS A 41 -0.03 -8.93 3.72
C LYS A 41 -0.20 -8.61 5.20
N THR A 42 0.71 -9.12 6.03
CA THR A 42 0.69 -8.92 7.48
C THR A 42 0.82 -7.44 7.85
N ASN A 43 1.74 -6.73 7.21
CA ASN A 43 2.01 -5.32 7.54
C ASN A 43 0.91 -4.42 7.02
N LEU A 44 0.46 -4.64 5.79
CA LEU A 44 -0.65 -3.91 5.20
C LEU A 44 -1.94 -4.10 6.00
N ARG A 45 -2.20 -5.32 6.48
CA ARG A 45 -3.35 -5.61 7.35
C ARG A 45 -3.25 -4.86 8.69
N LYS A 46 -2.09 -4.86 9.34
CA LYS A 46 -1.86 -4.10 10.58
C LYS A 46 -2.09 -2.59 10.38
N ILE A 47 -1.63 -2.04 9.27
CA ILE A 47 -1.85 -0.63 8.92
C ILE A 47 -3.34 -0.34 8.73
N LEU A 48 -4.06 -1.22 8.02
CA LEU A 48 -5.50 -1.08 7.86
C LEU A 48 -6.26 -1.20 9.19
N GLU A 49 -5.84 -2.10 10.08
CA GLU A 49 -6.40 -2.25 11.43
C GLU A 49 -6.23 -0.95 12.24
N ILE A 50 -5.03 -0.34 12.26
CA ILE A 50 -4.78 0.95 12.92
C ILE A 50 -5.77 2.03 12.45
N VAL A 51 -5.99 2.12 11.13
CA VAL A 51 -6.87 3.13 10.54
C VAL A 51 -8.33 2.87 10.87
N ASN A 52 -8.76 1.61 10.90
CA ASN A 52 -10.14 1.26 11.25
C ASN A 52 -10.44 1.45 12.75
N ASP A 53 -9.44 1.29 13.61
CA ASP A 53 -9.60 1.43 15.07
C ASP A 53 -9.47 2.88 15.55
N THR A 54 -8.96 3.78 14.70
CA THR A 54 -8.70 5.18 15.05
C THR A 54 -9.69 6.11 14.36
N LYS A 55 -10.33 7.03 15.11
CA LYS A 55 -11.22 8.04 14.52
C LYS A 55 -10.48 9.23 13.93
N ASP A 56 -9.37 9.62 14.53
CA ASP A 56 -8.54 10.76 14.13
C ASP A 56 -7.42 10.35 13.15
N LEU A 57 -7.38 11.01 11.99
CA LEU A 57 -6.37 10.79 10.96
C LEU A 57 -4.96 10.99 11.49
N ARG A 58 -4.74 12.04 12.29
CA ARG A 58 -3.39 12.36 12.79
C ARG A 58 -2.89 11.26 13.70
N ASN A 59 -3.73 10.79 14.63
CA ASN A 59 -3.38 9.68 15.50
C ASN A 59 -3.14 8.37 14.73
N ALA A 60 -3.91 8.11 13.66
CA ALA A 60 -3.70 6.94 12.80
C ALA A 60 -2.32 7.00 12.12
N LEU A 61 -1.98 8.14 11.50
CA LEU A 61 -0.68 8.34 10.85
C LEU A 61 0.49 8.21 11.85
N LEU A 62 0.37 8.76 13.06
CA LEU A 62 1.40 8.63 14.10
C LEU A 62 1.63 7.17 14.52
N GLN A 63 0.57 6.38 14.67
CA GLN A 63 0.69 4.96 14.99
C GLN A 63 1.34 4.17 13.85
N ILE A 64 1.03 4.51 12.60
CA ILE A 64 1.68 3.90 11.42
C ILE A 64 3.15 4.29 11.36
N ALA A 65 3.50 5.57 11.56
CA ALA A 65 4.88 6.04 11.58
C ALA A 65 5.68 5.36 12.70
N TYR A 66 5.07 5.19 13.88
CA TYR A 66 5.67 4.43 14.97
C TYR A 66 5.89 2.96 14.60
N LEU A 67 4.90 2.32 13.96
CA LEU A 67 5.03 0.95 13.45
C LEU A 67 6.16 0.83 12.43
N ILE A 68 6.32 1.78 11.51
CA ILE A 68 7.38 1.75 10.50
C ILE A 68 8.76 1.92 11.16
N SER A 69 8.92 2.94 12.00
CA SER A 69 10.21 3.27 12.64
C SER A 69 10.73 2.20 13.59
N ARG A 70 9.85 1.43 14.25
CA ARG A 70 10.24 0.35 15.18
C ARG A 70 10.60 -0.97 14.51
N ASN A 71 10.36 -1.13 13.21
CA ASN A 71 10.64 -2.37 12.50
C ASN A 71 11.83 -2.16 11.55
N GLU A 72 12.92 -2.87 11.80
CA GLU A 72 14.12 -2.79 10.95
C GLU A 72 13.81 -3.15 9.49
N GLY A 73 14.37 -2.37 8.56
CA GLY A 73 14.19 -2.53 7.11
C GLY A 73 12.93 -1.88 6.55
N TRP A 74 11.93 -1.52 7.37
CA TRP A 74 10.65 -0.97 6.86
C TRP A 74 10.75 0.47 6.36
N GLY A 75 11.94 1.08 6.37
CA GLY A 75 12.15 2.47 5.93
C GLY A 75 11.95 2.70 4.43
N ASP A 76 12.15 1.67 3.60
CA ASP A 76 12.17 1.84 2.14
C ASP A 76 10.74 1.80 1.55
N GLU A 77 10.18 0.61 1.29
CA GLU A 77 8.86 0.47 0.65
C GLU A 77 7.71 0.99 1.52
N LEU A 78 7.78 0.76 2.82
CA LEU A 78 6.75 1.20 3.76
C LEU A 78 6.86 2.69 4.06
N GLY A 79 8.07 3.26 4.03
CA GLY A 79 8.26 4.70 4.06
C GLY A 79 7.71 5.39 2.81
N GLU A 80 7.93 4.80 1.64
CA GLU A 80 7.33 5.27 0.39
C GLU A 80 5.81 5.21 0.44
N LEU A 81 5.23 4.07 0.85
CA LEU A 81 3.79 3.95 1.06
C LEU A 81 3.28 4.99 2.05
N TYR A 82 3.97 5.18 3.18
CA TYR A 82 3.59 6.15 4.21
C TYR A 82 3.50 7.58 3.66
N SER A 83 4.43 8.00 2.80
CA SER A 83 4.36 9.30 2.12
C SER A 83 3.09 9.49 1.28
N LYS A 84 2.47 8.40 0.80
CA LYS A 84 1.19 8.41 0.08
C LYS A 84 -0.01 8.43 1.04
N LEU A 85 0.14 7.87 2.24
CA LEU A 85 -0.89 7.91 3.30
C LEU A 85 -1.04 9.32 3.88
N GLU A 86 0.05 10.09 3.99
CA GLU A 86 0.03 11.47 4.49
C GLU A 86 -0.77 12.44 3.59
N LYS A 87 -1.04 12.06 2.34
CA LYS A 87 -1.82 12.87 1.39
C LYS A 87 -3.33 12.75 1.59
N ARG A 88 -3.79 11.85 2.47
CA ARG A 88 -5.22 11.61 2.70
C ARG A 88 -5.82 12.72 3.56
N LYS A 89 -7.06 13.10 3.24
CA LYS A 89 -7.73 14.26 3.87
C LYS A 89 -8.35 13.93 5.22
N ASP A 90 -8.80 12.69 5.37
CA ASP A 90 -9.47 12.19 6.56
C ASP A 90 -9.29 10.66 6.67
N THR A 91 -9.71 10.11 7.79
CA THR A 91 -9.61 8.68 8.12
C THR A 91 -10.41 7.80 7.16
N ASN A 92 -11.55 8.27 6.65
CA ASN A 92 -12.37 7.49 5.72
C ASN A 92 -11.67 7.35 4.37
N SER A 93 -11.17 8.46 3.83
CA SER A 93 -10.36 8.48 2.60
C SER A 93 -9.11 7.61 2.74
N LEU A 94 -8.45 7.62 3.90
CA LEU A 94 -7.32 6.74 4.20
C LEU A 94 -7.73 5.26 4.26
N SER A 95 -8.85 4.93 4.89
CA SER A 95 -9.37 3.55 4.97
C SER A 95 -9.73 3.01 3.60
N GLU A 96 -10.43 3.78 2.77
CA GLU A 96 -10.78 3.40 1.40
C GLU A 96 -9.56 3.17 0.53
N TYR A 97 -8.60 4.09 0.58
CA TYR A 97 -7.32 3.96 -0.11
C TYR A 97 -6.59 2.67 0.31
N LEU A 98 -6.47 2.41 1.62
CA LEU A 98 -5.76 1.23 2.14
C LEU A 98 -6.47 -0.08 1.79
N LYS A 99 -7.81 -0.11 1.72
CA LYS A 99 -8.53 -1.31 1.26
C LYS A 99 -8.11 -1.69 -0.16
N VAL A 100 -7.99 -0.71 -1.06
CA VAL A 100 -7.52 -0.95 -2.43
C VAL A 100 -6.06 -1.42 -2.44
N VAL A 101 -5.18 -0.77 -1.67
CA VAL A 101 -3.76 -1.19 -1.56
C VAL A 101 -3.64 -2.63 -1.06
N VAL A 102 -4.38 -2.99 0.00
CA VAL A 102 -4.40 -4.37 0.55
C VAL A 102 -4.90 -5.35 -0.52
N MET A 103 -6.03 -5.07 -1.17
CA MET A 103 -6.57 -5.95 -2.22
C MET A 103 -5.60 -6.11 -3.40
N GLY A 104 -5.03 -5.02 -3.90
CA GLY A 104 -4.07 -5.04 -5.00
C GLY A 104 -2.84 -5.85 -4.66
N TYR A 105 -2.32 -5.72 -3.43
CA TYR A 105 -1.17 -6.50 -2.98
C TYR A 105 -1.49 -8.01 -2.87
N TYR A 106 -2.69 -8.37 -2.42
CA TYR A 106 -3.12 -9.78 -2.41
C TYR A 106 -3.19 -10.37 -3.82
N VAL A 107 -3.68 -9.59 -4.80
CA VAL A 107 -3.70 -10.01 -6.21
C VAL A 107 -2.28 -10.16 -6.75
N TYR A 108 -1.40 -9.19 -6.47
CA TYR A 108 0.01 -9.25 -6.85
C TYR A 108 0.68 -10.53 -6.35
N GLU A 109 0.59 -10.83 -5.05
CA GLU A 109 1.18 -12.06 -4.50
C GLU A 109 0.58 -13.32 -5.11
N LYS A 110 -0.73 -13.34 -5.40
CA LYS A 110 -1.36 -14.50 -6.05
C LYS A 110 -0.84 -14.73 -7.47
N LEU A 111 -0.53 -13.66 -8.20
CA LEU A 111 0.10 -13.76 -9.51
C LEU A 111 1.56 -14.23 -9.40
N GLU A 112 2.31 -13.75 -8.41
CA GLU A 112 3.69 -14.23 -8.14
C GLU A 112 3.71 -15.71 -7.77
N GLU A 113 2.81 -16.14 -6.86
CA GLU A 113 2.64 -17.54 -6.44
C GLU A 113 2.33 -18.46 -7.63
N ALA A 114 1.64 -17.94 -8.65
CA ALA A 114 1.32 -18.65 -9.88
C ALA A 114 2.45 -18.65 -10.94
N GLY A 115 3.58 -17.99 -10.66
CA GLY A 115 4.70 -17.85 -11.60
C GLY A 115 4.41 -16.91 -12.77
N LEU A 116 3.41 -16.03 -12.64
CA LEU A 116 3.07 -15.03 -13.65
C LEU A 116 3.84 -13.73 -13.40
N ASP A 117 3.92 -12.90 -14.43
CA ASP A 117 4.40 -11.53 -14.30
C ASP A 117 3.38 -10.69 -13.49
N ALA A 118 3.57 -10.70 -12.17
CA ALA A 118 2.63 -10.13 -11.22
C ALA A 118 2.46 -8.62 -11.36
N LEU A 119 3.55 -7.91 -11.66
CA LEU A 119 3.51 -6.46 -11.81
C LEU A 119 2.75 -6.06 -13.08
N ASN A 120 3.02 -6.72 -14.21
CA ASN A 120 2.26 -6.48 -15.44
C ASN A 120 0.81 -6.97 -15.32
N GLY A 121 0.55 -8.05 -14.59
CA GLY A 121 -0.81 -8.51 -14.29
C GLY A 121 -1.59 -7.50 -13.45
N LEU A 122 -0.97 -6.95 -12.40
CA LEU A 122 -1.56 -5.89 -11.58
C LEU A 122 -1.84 -4.62 -12.40
N ARG A 123 -0.91 -4.18 -13.25
CA ARG A 123 -1.09 -3.05 -14.17
C ARG A 123 -2.31 -3.21 -15.07
N LYS A 124 -2.56 -4.41 -15.61
CA LYS A 124 -3.74 -4.70 -16.44
C LYS A 124 -5.05 -4.63 -15.65
N ILE A 125 -5.03 -5.05 -14.39
CA ILE A 125 -6.21 -5.02 -13.52
C ILE A 125 -6.51 -3.58 -13.07
N CYS A 126 -5.47 -2.80 -12.79
CA CYS A 126 -5.56 -1.42 -12.33
C CYS A 126 -5.70 -0.38 -13.45
N GLY A 127 -5.51 -0.75 -14.72
CA GLY A 127 -5.40 0.18 -15.86
C GLY A 127 -6.14 -0.28 -17.12
N GLY A 128 -7.28 -0.94 -16.96
CA GLY A 128 -8.23 -1.22 -18.06
C GLY A 128 -9.13 -0.04 -18.37
#